data_AF-A0A2N7YHQ5-F1
#
_entry.id   AF-A0A2N7YHQ5-F1
#
_cell.length_a   1.000
_cell.length_b   1.000
_cell.length_c   1.000
_cell.angle_alpha   90.00
_cell.angle_beta   90.00
_cell.angle_gamma   90.00
#
_symmetry.space_group_name_H-M   'P 1'
#
loop_
_entity.id
_entity.type
_entity.pdbx_description
1 polymer ?
#
loop_
_entity_poly.entity_id
_entity_poly.type
_entity_poly.pdbx_seq_one_letter_code
_entity_poly.pdbx_strand_id
1 'polypeptide(L)'
;MATYITVADVDAILGATWAPDDKKARAVLQANAYLTSLNLAGVDMDAIPEEVKQAGAELAVVAAQGKLYQQQTEGSLEAKTVKAGSVTTSKTFASIDTSKSTSLPDGAQFALGLLQPWRSSPFSFRVDRG
;
A
#
# COMPACT_ATOMS: atom_id res chain seq x y z
N MET A 1 -9.81 -0.95 -13.83
CA MET A 1 -9.60 -0.96 -12.37
C MET A 1 -10.80 -1.65 -11.76
N ALA A 2 -10.59 -2.63 -10.90
CA ALA A 2 -11.70 -3.30 -10.21
C ALA A 2 -12.16 -2.42 -9.03
N THR A 3 -13.48 -2.39 -8.81
CA THR A 3 -14.07 -1.68 -7.67
C THR A 3 -14.27 -2.68 -6.56
N TYR A 4 -13.35 -2.71 -5.60
CA TYR A 4 -13.42 -3.67 -4.49
C TYR A 4 -14.25 -3.13 -3.32
N ILE A 5 -14.14 -1.82 -3.07
CA ILE A 5 -14.85 -1.13 -2.00
C ILE A 5 -15.40 0.22 -2.49
N THR A 6 -16.50 0.65 -1.89
CA THR A 6 -17.07 2.00 -2.04
C THR A 6 -16.94 2.79 -0.74
N VAL A 7 -17.14 4.12 -0.80
CA VAL A 7 -17.16 4.96 0.41
C VAL A 7 -18.22 4.49 1.40
N ALA A 8 -19.39 4.06 0.91
CA ALA A 8 -20.47 3.54 1.74
C ALA A 8 -20.07 2.23 2.45
N ASP A 9 -19.33 1.34 1.78
CA ASP A 9 -18.82 0.11 2.40
C ASP A 9 -17.82 0.43 3.53
N VAL A 10 -16.90 1.37 3.28
CA VAL A 10 -15.92 1.79 4.30
C VAL A 10 -16.61 2.49 5.47
N ASP A 11 -17.61 3.33 5.20
CA ASP A 11 -18.43 3.97 6.24
C ASP A 11 -19.22 2.93 7.05
N ALA A 12 -19.65 1.83 6.44
CA ALA A 12 -20.34 0.74 7.13
C ALA A 12 -19.39 -0.11 8.01
N ILE A 13 -18.15 -0.34 7.56
CA ILE A 13 -17.15 -1.16 8.26
C ILE A 13 -16.47 -0.38 9.40
N LEU A 14 -16.02 0.85 9.13
CA LEU A 14 -15.18 1.64 10.04
C LEU A 14 -15.94 2.82 10.68
N GLY A 15 -17.17 3.11 10.23
CA GLY A 15 -17.94 4.28 10.64
C GLY A 15 -17.54 5.54 9.86
N ALA A 16 -18.47 6.48 9.67
CA ALA A 16 -18.29 7.65 8.79
C ALA A 16 -17.16 8.63 9.16
N THR A 17 -16.49 8.43 10.30
CA THR A 17 -15.43 9.30 10.85
C THR A 17 -14.01 8.91 10.42
N TRP A 18 -13.85 7.87 9.60
CA TRP A 18 -12.53 7.36 9.20
C TRP A 18 -11.68 8.35 8.38
N ALA A 19 -12.32 9.28 7.65
CA ALA A 19 -11.65 10.33 6.90
C ALA A 19 -12.54 11.56 6.66
N PRO A 20 -11.94 12.74 6.39
CA PRO A 20 -12.68 13.91 5.92
C PRO A 20 -13.36 13.63 4.58
N ASP A 21 -14.58 14.12 4.40
CA ASP A 21 -15.43 13.82 3.24
C ASP A 21 -14.77 14.13 1.89
N ASP A 22 -14.09 15.28 1.81
CA ASP A 22 -13.31 15.72 0.63
C ASP A 22 -12.21 14.72 0.20
N LYS A 23 -11.69 13.93 1.16
CA LYS A 23 -10.63 12.95 0.91
C LYS A 23 -11.15 11.53 0.71
N LYS A 24 -12.39 11.22 1.10
CA LYS A 24 -12.95 9.85 1.05
C LYS A 24 -12.94 9.28 -0.36
N ALA A 25 -13.42 10.04 -1.34
CA ALA A 25 -13.48 9.61 -2.74
C ALA A 25 -12.08 9.29 -3.31
N ARG A 26 -11.09 10.15 -3.05
CA ARG A 26 -9.69 9.90 -3.48
C ARG A 26 -9.08 8.72 -2.76
N ALA A 27 -9.31 8.59 -1.46
CA ALA A 27 -8.75 7.52 -0.63
C ALA A 27 -9.27 6.14 -1.06
N VAL A 28 -10.58 6.01 -1.31
CA VAL A 28 -11.18 4.77 -1.84
C VAL A 28 -10.65 4.45 -3.23
N LEU A 29 -10.50 5.45 -4.11
CA LEU A 29 -9.91 5.24 -5.43
C LEU A 29 -8.47 4.73 -5.34
N GLN A 30 -7.67 5.30 -4.43
CA GLN A 30 -6.30 4.86 -4.14
C GLN A 30 -6.25 3.43 -3.60
N ALA A 31 -7.13 3.07 -2.67
CA ALA A 31 -7.22 1.71 -2.15
C ALA A 31 -7.60 0.70 -3.25
N ASN A 32 -8.60 1.00 -4.07
CA ASN A 32 -9.01 0.15 -5.19
C ASN A 32 -7.90 -0.01 -6.25
N ALA A 33 -7.16 1.06 -6.54
CA ALA A 33 -6.00 0.99 -7.42
C ALA A 33 -4.90 0.09 -6.83
N TYR A 34 -4.65 0.18 -5.53
CA TYR A 34 -3.68 -0.66 -4.83
C TYR A 34 -4.09 -2.14 -4.86
N LEU A 35 -5.35 -2.46 -4.53
CA LEU A 35 -5.89 -3.82 -4.60
C LEU A 35 -5.82 -4.40 -6.03
N THR A 36 -6.15 -3.59 -7.04
CA THR A 36 -6.01 -3.99 -8.45
C THR A 36 -4.54 -4.33 -8.78
N SER A 37 -3.58 -3.56 -8.25
CA SER A 37 -2.15 -3.80 -8.48
C SER A 37 -1.61 -5.07 -7.81
N LEU A 38 -2.28 -5.56 -6.77
CA LEU A 38 -1.91 -6.79 -6.06
C LEU A 38 -2.27 -8.06 -6.84
N ASN A 39 -3.04 -7.94 -7.94
CA ASN A 39 -3.47 -9.05 -8.79
C ASN A 39 -4.01 -10.23 -7.97
N LEU A 40 -5.02 -9.93 -7.15
CA LEU A 40 -5.66 -10.91 -6.26
C LEU A 40 -6.29 -12.03 -7.11
N ALA A 41 -6.00 -13.29 -6.77
CA ALA A 41 -6.55 -14.47 -7.41
C ALA A 41 -7.78 -14.97 -6.65
N GLY A 42 -8.82 -15.36 -7.39
CA GLY A 42 -10.00 -16.01 -6.81
C GLY A 42 -10.97 -15.06 -6.09
N VAL A 43 -10.76 -13.75 -6.16
CA VAL A 43 -11.74 -12.77 -5.67
C VAL A 43 -12.87 -12.69 -6.69
N ASP A 44 -14.06 -13.12 -6.26
CA ASP A 44 -15.28 -12.89 -7.01
C ASP A 44 -15.69 -11.41 -6.87
N MET A 45 -15.88 -10.74 -8.00
CA MET A 45 -16.30 -9.33 -8.03
C MET A 45 -17.78 -9.15 -7.68
N ASP A 46 -18.60 -10.19 -7.88
CA ASP A 46 -20.02 -10.17 -7.52
C ASP A 46 -20.23 -10.45 -6.03
N ALA A 47 -19.29 -11.18 -5.41
CA ALA A 47 -19.32 -11.56 -4.00
C ALA A 47 -17.95 -11.35 -3.33
N ILE A 48 -17.55 -10.09 -3.21
CA ILE A 48 -16.25 -9.74 -2.61
C ILE A 48 -16.22 -10.19 -1.15
N PRO A 49 -15.24 -11.03 -0.76
CA PRO A 49 -15.07 -11.50 0.62
C PRO A 49 -14.92 -10.34 1.61
N GLU A 50 -15.42 -10.52 2.83
CA GLU A 50 -15.34 -9.48 3.85
C GLU A 50 -13.89 -9.10 4.19
N GLU A 51 -12.96 -10.06 4.14
CA GLU A 51 -11.54 -9.80 4.41
C GLU A 51 -10.93 -8.86 3.36
N VAL A 52 -11.35 -8.98 2.09
CA VAL A 52 -10.91 -8.10 1.00
C VAL A 52 -11.52 -6.71 1.18
N LYS A 53 -12.78 -6.62 1.61
CA LYS A 53 -13.42 -5.34 1.91
C LYS A 53 -12.77 -4.65 3.11
N GLN A 54 -12.49 -5.39 4.17
CA GLN A 54 -11.82 -4.88 5.36
C GLN A 54 -10.39 -4.42 5.04
N ALA A 55 -9.64 -5.20 4.26
CA ALA A 55 -8.32 -4.78 3.78
C ALA A 55 -8.41 -3.49 2.93
N GLY A 56 -9.40 -3.38 2.04
CA GLY A 56 -9.65 -2.16 1.28
C GLY A 56 -9.97 -0.95 2.16
N ALA A 57 -10.78 -1.14 3.21
CA ALA A 57 -11.14 -0.08 4.16
C ALA A 57 -9.92 0.44 4.91
N GLU A 58 -9.06 -0.45 5.40
CA GLU A 58 -7.81 -0.09 6.08
C GLU A 58 -6.83 0.64 5.14
N LEU A 59 -6.70 0.17 3.89
CA LEU A 59 -5.92 0.86 2.86
C LEU A 59 -6.49 2.26 2.56
N ALA A 60 -7.82 2.42 2.56
CA ALA A 60 -8.45 3.71 2.37
C ALA A 60 -8.13 4.68 3.52
N VAL A 61 -8.11 4.23 4.78
CA VAL A 61 -7.67 5.07 5.91
C VAL A 61 -6.22 5.54 5.73
N VAL A 62 -5.33 4.61 5.37
CA VAL A 62 -3.92 4.93 5.13
C VAL A 62 -3.74 5.87 3.92
N ALA A 63 -4.59 5.72 2.90
CA ALA A 63 -4.65 6.61 1.73
C ALA A 63 -5.16 8.01 2.09
N ALA A 64 -6.19 8.13 2.93
CA ALA A 64 -6.72 9.40 3.40
C ALA A 64 -5.69 10.18 4.24
N GLN A 65 -4.82 9.46 4.95
CA GLN A 65 -3.66 10.02 5.65
C GLN A 65 -2.51 10.42 4.71
N GLY A 66 -2.60 10.09 3.41
CA GLY A 66 -1.56 10.36 2.41
C GLY A 66 -0.33 9.47 2.52
N LYS A 67 -0.44 8.36 3.25
CA LYS A 67 0.70 7.45 3.54
C LYS A 67 0.75 6.22 2.64
N LEU A 68 -0.34 5.89 1.94
CA LEU A 68 -0.44 4.64 1.16
C LEU A 68 0.56 4.60 -0.02
N TYR A 69 0.69 5.72 -0.73
CA TYR A 69 1.58 5.89 -1.88
C TYR A 69 2.76 6.82 -1.57
N GLN A 70 3.00 7.13 -0.30
CA GLN A 70 4.23 7.82 0.05
C GLN A 70 5.38 6.90 -0.33
N GLN A 71 6.15 7.27 -1.37
CA GLN A 71 7.48 6.73 -1.54
C GLN A 71 8.16 6.91 -0.18
N GLN A 72 8.68 5.81 0.38
CA GLN A 72 9.74 5.88 1.36
C GLN A 72 10.85 6.67 0.65
N THR A 73 10.87 7.99 0.82
CA THR A 73 11.98 8.83 0.39
C THR A 73 13.13 8.49 1.33
N GLU A 74 13.73 7.32 1.10
CA GLU A 74 15.06 7.04 1.58
C GLU A 74 15.98 8.07 0.93
N GLY A 75 16.60 8.89 1.78
CA GLY A 75 17.54 9.91 1.37
C GLY A 75 16.87 11.22 0.99
N SER A 76 16.65 12.07 1.99
CA SER A 76 16.98 13.47 1.80
C SER A 76 18.44 13.51 1.37
N LEU A 77 18.69 13.51 0.06
CA LEU A 77 19.96 13.88 -0.52
C LEU A 77 20.07 15.38 -0.27
N GLU A 78 20.44 15.77 0.96
CA GLU A 78 20.96 17.09 1.24
C GLU A 78 22.30 17.20 0.50
N ALA A 79 22.22 17.45 -0.81
CA ALA A 79 23.34 17.80 -1.65
C ALA A 79 23.79 19.21 -1.26
N LYS A 80 24.57 19.30 -0.19
CA LYS A 80 25.31 20.51 0.14
C LYS A 80 26.47 20.62 -0.86
N THR A 81 26.21 21.30 -1.97
CA THR A 81 27.24 21.62 -2.97
C THR A 81 28.22 22.62 -2.35
N VAL A 82 29.45 22.18 -2.09
CA VAL A 82 30.58 23.06 -1.78
C VAL A 82 31.51 23.09 -2.97
N LYS A 83 31.49 24.21 -3.71
CA LYS A 83 32.53 24.56 -4.67
C LYS A 83 33.81 24.91 -3.90
N ALA A 84 34.82 24.03 -3.92
CA ALA A 84 36.23 24.41 -3.92
C ALA A 84 37.12 23.17 -4.05
N GLY A 85 37.92 23.12 -5.11
CA GLY A 85 39.29 22.58 -5.12
C GLY A 85 39.52 21.11 -4.78
N SER A 86 40.00 20.37 -5.78
CA SER A 86 40.85 19.17 -5.64
C SER A 86 40.20 17.87 -5.12
N VAL A 87 39.88 17.01 -6.10
CA VAL A 87 40.11 15.55 -6.13
C VAL A 87 40.13 14.81 -4.78
N THR A 88 39.02 14.16 -4.41
CA THR A 88 39.02 12.78 -3.86
C THR A 88 37.64 12.14 -4.05
N THR A 89 37.50 11.13 -4.90
CA THR A 89 36.31 10.28 -4.93
C THR A 89 36.41 9.25 -3.81
N SER A 90 35.86 9.56 -2.64
CA SER A 90 35.45 8.53 -1.67
C SER A 90 33.93 8.44 -1.69
N LYS A 91 33.42 7.40 -2.34
CA LYS A 91 32.05 6.92 -2.16
C LYS A 91 31.95 6.30 -0.77
N THR A 92 31.80 7.12 0.26
CA THR A 92 31.33 6.63 1.55
C THR A 92 29.84 6.45 1.42
N PHE A 93 29.41 5.21 1.15
CA PHE A 93 28.03 4.80 1.40
C PHE A 93 27.76 5.11 2.87
N ALA A 94 26.92 6.12 3.14
CA ALA A 94 26.39 6.32 4.47
C ALA A 94 25.82 4.97 4.91
N SER A 95 26.33 4.47 6.04
CA SER A 95 25.88 3.24 6.67
C SER A 95 24.36 3.20 6.60
N ILE A 96 23.83 2.23 5.85
CA ILE A 96 22.41 1.93 5.86
C ILE A 96 22.10 1.66 7.33
N ASP A 97 21.43 2.62 7.97
CA ASP A 97 20.94 2.47 9.32
C ASP A 97 19.79 1.46 9.20
N THR A 98 20.13 0.16 9.24
CA THR A 98 19.20 -0.98 9.15
C THR A 98 18.12 -0.92 10.24
N SER A 99 18.25 -0.01 11.20
CA SER A 99 17.30 0.31 12.26
C SER A 99 16.10 1.14 11.77
N LYS A 100 16.21 1.86 10.65
CA LYS A 100 15.06 2.49 10.00
C LYS A 100 14.36 1.44 9.15
N SER A 101 13.65 0.54 9.83
CA SER A 101 12.67 -0.31 9.18
C SER A 101 11.77 0.60 8.35
N THR A 102 11.87 0.50 7.03
CA THR A 102 10.97 1.09 6.03
C THR A 102 9.61 0.39 6.08
N SER A 103 9.12 0.18 7.31
CA SER A 103 7.91 -0.54 7.63
C SER A 103 6.74 0.20 7.02
N LEU A 104 5.91 -0.52 6.26
CA LEU A 104 4.65 0.01 5.76
C LEU A 104 3.82 0.56 6.93
N PRO A 105 2.92 1.52 6.71
CA PRO A 105 1.97 1.94 7.74
C PRO A 105 1.23 0.73 8.32
N ASP A 106 0.96 0.73 9.63
CA ASP A 106 0.32 -0.40 10.34
C ASP A 106 -0.94 -0.93 9.64
N GLY A 107 -1.87 -0.04 9.26
CA GLY A 107 -3.08 -0.41 8.50
C GLY A 107 -2.80 -1.04 7.13
N ALA A 108 -1.70 -0.66 6.46
CA ALA A 108 -1.30 -1.30 5.21
C ALA A 108 -0.70 -2.69 5.45
N GLN A 109 0.04 -2.90 6.55
CA GLN A 109 0.53 -4.23 6.93
C GLN A 109 -0.61 -5.16 7.29
N PHE A 110 -1.55 -4.68 8.11
CA PHE A 110 -2.73 -5.43 8.49
C PHE A 110 -3.58 -5.82 7.26
N ALA A 111 -3.84 -4.86 6.36
CA ALA A 111 -4.51 -5.14 5.09
C ALA A 111 -3.78 -6.20 4.25
N LEU A 112 -2.46 -6.13 4.14
CA LEU A 112 -1.66 -7.13 3.41
C LEU A 112 -1.73 -8.52 4.08
N GLY A 113 -1.81 -8.57 5.41
CA GLY A 113 -2.03 -9.80 6.17
C GLY A 113 -3.38 -10.46 5.84
N LEU A 114 -4.46 -9.67 5.77
CA LEU A 114 -5.78 -10.15 5.39
C LEU A 114 -5.84 -10.63 3.92
N LEU A 115 -5.04 -10.01 3.05
CA LEU A 115 -4.98 -10.36 1.63
C LEU A 115 -4.05 -11.54 1.31
N GLN A 116 -3.27 -12.05 2.28
CA GLN A 116 -2.39 -13.21 2.10
C GLN A 116 -3.01 -14.37 1.31
N PRO A 117 -4.20 -14.91 1.68
CA PRO A 117 -4.80 -16.04 0.96
C PRO A 117 -5.24 -15.70 -0.46
N TRP A 118 -5.49 -14.43 -0.75
CA TRP A 118 -5.97 -13.94 -2.04
C TRP A 118 -4.83 -13.51 -2.97
N ARG A 119 -3.59 -13.41 -2.48
CA ARG A 119 -2.46 -13.07 -3.33
C ARG A 119 -2.17 -14.21 -4.29
N SER A 120 -2.03 -13.90 -5.57
CA SER A 120 -1.52 -14.84 -6.57
C SER A 120 -0.16 -15.36 -6.13
N SER A 121 -0.11 -16.60 -5.63
CA SER A 121 1.14 -17.27 -5.34
C SER A 121 1.81 -17.67 -6.66
N PRO A 122 3.06 -17.23 -6.93
CA PRO A 122 3.77 -17.64 -8.14
C PRO A 122 4.08 -19.15 -8.17
N PHE A 123 3.87 -19.86 -7.06
CA PHE A 123 4.09 -21.31 -6.92
C PHE A 123 2.80 -22.14 -6.89
N SER A 124 1.62 -21.50 -7.04
CA SER A 124 0.37 -22.24 -7.18
C SER A 124 0.22 -22.74 -8.62
N PHE A 125 0.48 -24.02 -8.85
CA PHE A 125 0.14 -24.68 -10.11
C PHE A 125 -1.25 -25.31 -9.99
N ARG A 126 -2.15 -24.98 -10.93
CA ARG A 126 -3.41 -25.71 -11.07
C ARG A 126 -3.09 -27.10 -11.61
N VAL A 127 -3.32 -28.14 -10.81
CA VAL A 127 -3.36 -29.51 -11.31
C VAL A 127 -4.70 -29.67 -12.02
N ASP A 128 -4.69 -29.47 -13.33
CA ASP A 128 -5.80 -29.86 -14.18
C ASP A 128 -5.76 -31.40 -14.32
N ARG A 129 -6.73 -32.08 -13.71
CA ARG A 129 -6.93 -33.51 -13.96
C ARG A 129 -7.91 -33.62 -15.12
N GLY A 130 -7.37 -33.90 -16.31
CA GLY A 130 -8.13 -34.26 -17.50
C GLY A 130 -8.85 -35.59 -17.37
#